data_AF-A0A5C6SC67-F1
#
_entry.id   AF-A0A5C6SC67-F1
#
_cell.length_a   1.000
_cell.length_b   1.000
_cell.length_c   1.000
_cell.angle_alpha   90.00
_cell.angle_beta   90.00
_cell.angle_gamma   90.00
#
_symmetry.space_group_name_H-M   'P 1'
#
loop_
_entity.id
_entity.type
_entity.pdbx_description
1 polymer ?
#
loop_
_entity_poly.entity_id
_entity_poly.type
_entity_poly.pdbx_seq_one_letter_code
_entity_poly.pdbx_strand_id
1 'polypeptide(L)'
;MTGTHSIITPAIMYWGTPVALITTSNDDGTANIGPVSSVWWLGHRCLLGLASGSQTTINLFRTKYCVINLPSNDMAHYINPIAKTTGTPTVPPGKKNRGYTHCKDKFTASGLTQQASDLVPPPRISECPVQMEAEVTNSMDLMQDVPDRKGLLVAVEVKILRTHVRNDLRMEGYENRIDPDRWRPLIMSFQEFYGLMPAKVAESSLGTIDEEKYRFITRSDVVKQGGDMDALDSMDTDICPDGDTRTQKEMVVKLIVAHFTAVVAFCNFQSLRNERLDTIEPILFLLSPLIVIAQTALGIIIINVSFVSNVAQSPKSLSLHLETYARRWNTLFGKKPSQPRRTPTGSLETMQSRFGSAWIRLGRAVAIFATLFQFAATIFLYRRRKSLHGWDSLAVVDHRTFELSVGGAAVSILSLALLLKFPGFGQAPEALYIPELKPDPAVIFCRGDSRRCPSWYQILYDSDIGSATSAATWLACVLSSTYKGESIPLHFLYFNADILPPRCSILRGILHTTACIQWPRL
;
A
#
# COMPACT_ATOMS: atom_id res chain seq x y z
N MET A 1 -42.93 -22.88 -2.14
CA MET A 1 -41.65 -23.56 -1.87
C MET A 1 -41.42 -23.48 -0.38
N THR A 2 -41.57 -24.58 0.35
CA THR A 2 -41.14 -24.65 1.76
C THR A 2 -39.61 -24.59 1.74
N GLY A 3 -39.04 -23.49 2.24
CA GLY A 3 -37.59 -23.32 2.27
C GLY A 3 -36.95 -24.45 3.07
N THR A 4 -35.87 -25.04 2.55
CA THR A 4 -35.11 -26.11 3.23
C THR A 4 -34.30 -25.58 4.44
N HIS A 5 -34.40 -24.29 4.75
CA HIS A 5 -33.66 -23.61 5.79
C HIS A 5 -34.61 -22.79 6.68
N SER A 6 -34.40 -22.89 7.99
CA SER A 6 -35.09 -22.10 9.01
C SER A 6 -34.13 -21.08 9.62
N ILE A 7 -34.63 -19.86 9.88
CA ILE A 7 -33.87 -18.81 10.54
C ILE A 7 -33.95 -19.04 12.06
N ILE A 8 -32.80 -19.17 12.71
CA ILE A 8 -32.66 -19.30 14.17
C ILE A 8 -31.52 -18.42 14.67
N THR A 9 -31.45 -18.19 15.99
CA THR A 9 -30.36 -17.42 16.64
C THR A 9 -29.77 -18.22 17.80
N PRO A 10 -28.83 -19.15 17.53
CA PRO A 10 -28.19 -19.96 18.57
C PRO A 10 -27.42 -19.10 19.58
N ALA A 11 -27.45 -19.49 20.86
CA ALA A 11 -26.70 -18.81 21.92
C ALA A 11 -25.19 -19.09 21.88
N ILE A 12 -24.78 -20.16 21.21
CA ILE A 12 -23.39 -20.57 20.99
C ILE A 12 -23.20 -20.99 19.52
N MET A 13 -21.99 -20.79 19.00
CA MET A 13 -21.63 -21.09 17.60
C MET A 13 -20.53 -22.16 17.52
N TYR A 14 -20.61 -23.17 18.37
CA TYR A 14 -19.60 -24.24 18.46
C TYR A 14 -19.85 -25.30 17.39
N TRP A 15 -19.57 -24.96 16.13
CA TRP A 15 -19.80 -25.82 14.97
C TRP A 15 -18.85 -27.03 14.86
N GLY A 16 -17.93 -27.19 15.81
CA GLY A 16 -16.93 -28.25 15.84
C GLY A 16 -15.53 -27.69 15.81
N THR A 17 -14.90 -27.55 16.98
CA THR A 17 -13.52 -27.10 17.12
C THR A 17 -12.74 -28.04 18.03
N PRO A 18 -11.42 -28.18 17.85
CA PRO A 18 -10.62 -28.97 18.77
C PRO A 18 -10.65 -28.35 20.16
N VAL A 19 -10.76 -29.21 21.18
CA VAL A 19 -10.53 -28.82 22.56
C VAL A 19 -9.02 -28.60 22.75
N ALA A 20 -8.64 -27.57 23.49
CA ALA A 20 -7.28 -27.34 23.91
C ALA A 20 -7.23 -27.02 25.41
N LEU A 21 -6.15 -27.44 26.08
CA LEU A 21 -5.85 -27.14 27.47
C LEU A 21 -4.67 -26.17 27.52
N ILE A 22 -4.96 -24.92 27.91
CA ILE A 22 -3.96 -23.86 28.00
C ILE A 22 -3.37 -23.84 29.41
N THR A 23 -2.09 -24.16 29.54
CA THR A 23 -1.38 -24.05 30.81
C THR A 23 -0.68 -22.70 30.92
N THR A 24 -0.78 -22.09 32.10
CA THR A 24 -0.14 -20.80 32.42
C THR A 24 0.37 -20.81 33.86
N SER A 25 1.28 -19.90 34.20
CA SER A 25 1.81 -19.76 35.56
C SER A 25 1.03 -18.71 36.35
N ASN A 26 0.60 -19.05 37.56
CA ASN A 26 0.02 -18.13 38.54
C ASN A 26 1.11 -17.24 39.18
N ASP A 27 0.68 -16.29 40.02
CA ASP A 27 1.59 -15.33 40.67
C ASP A 27 2.55 -15.99 41.67
N ASP A 28 2.12 -17.09 42.29
CA ASP A 28 2.90 -17.89 43.24
C ASP A 28 3.74 -18.98 42.57
N GLY A 29 3.83 -18.97 41.24
CA GLY A 29 4.57 -19.95 40.45
C GLY A 29 3.84 -21.27 40.20
N THR A 30 2.69 -21.51 40.82
CA THR A 30 1.88 -22.71 40.55
C THR A 30 1.25 -22.66 39.15
N ALA A 31 0.93 -23.81 38.57
CA ALA A 31 0.32 -23.87 37.24
C ALA A 31 -1.22 -23.78 37.29
N ASN A 32 -1.82 -23.15 36.28
CA ASN A 32 -3.26 -23.14 36.03
C ASN A 32 -3.56 -23.80 34.67
N ILE A 33 -4.71 -24.48 34.57
CA ILE A 33 -5.23 -25.07 33.32
C ILE A 33 -6.51 -24.34 32.90
N GLY A 34 -6.58 -23.90 31.66
CA GLY A 34 -7.80 -23.36 31.05
C GLY A 34 -8.24 -24.20 29.85
N PRO A 35 -9.33 -24.98 29.94
CA PRO A 35 -9.95 -25.59 28.78
C PRO A 35 -10.55 -24.52 27.85
N VAL A 36 -10.26 -24.62 26.56
CA VAL A 36 -10.76 -23.72 25.52
C VAL A 36 -11.18 -24.52 24.29
N SER A 37 -12.17 -24.00 23.56
CA SER A 37 -12.58 -24.50 22.24
C SER A 37 -12.49 -23.41 21.17
N SER A 38 -12.16 -22.17 21.55
CA SER A 38 -11.94 -21.06 20.63
C SER A 38 -10.45 -20.96 20.30
N VAL A 39 -9.98 -21.84 19.42
CA VAL A 39 -8.57 -21.96 19.04
C VAL A 39 -8.42 -22.31 17.56
N TRP A 40 -7.49 -21.65 16.86
CA TRP A 40 -7.10 -21.98 15.49
C TRP A 40 -5.69 -21.50 15.16
N TRP A 41 -5.09 -22.04 14.09
CA TRP A 41 -3.71 -21.80 13.69
C TRP A 41 -3.60 -21.20 12.28
N LEU A 42 -2.58 -20.35 12.09
CA LEU A 42 -2.13 -19.81 10.81
C LEU A 42 -0.60 -19.83 10.80
N GLY A 43 0.00 -20.80 10.12
CA GLY A 43 1.43 -21.08 10.26
C GLY A 43 1.79 -21.41 11.72
N HIS A 44 2.86 -20.80 12.24
CA HIS A 44 3.28 -20.93 13.64
C HIS A 44 2.63 -19.88 14.57
N ARG A 45 1.48 -19.33 14.17
CA ARG A 45 0.66 -18.46 15.01
C ARG A 45 -0.63 -19.18 15.41
N CYS A 46 -1.02 -19.01 16.65
CA CYS A 46 -2.26 -19.54 17.20
C CYS A 46 -3.08 -18.40 17.81
N LEU A 47 -4.38 -18.37 17.52
CA LEU A 47 -5.29 -17.38 18.08
C LEU A 47 -6.19 -18.05 19.12
N LEU A 48 -6.23 -17.46 20.31
CA LEU A 48 -7.01 -17.93 21.46
C LEU A 48 -8.13 -16.93 21.76
N GLY A 49 -9.37 -17.37 21.65
CA GLY A 49 -10.54 -16.60 22.08
C GLY A 49 -10.84 -16.86 23.56
N LEU A 50 -10.66 -15.85 24.42
CA LEU A 50 -10.75 -16.01 25.86
C LEU A 50 -11.66 -14.95 26.50
N ALA A 51 -12.28 -15.31 27.63
CA ALA A 51 -12.90 -14.31 28.49
C ALA A 51 -11.81 -13.47 29.20
N SER A 52 -11.93 -12.15 29.18
CA SER A 52 -10.89 -11.25 29.70
C SER A 52 -10.62 -11.46 31.19
N GLY A 53 -11.67 -11.68 31.99
CA GLY A 53 -11.57 -11.98 33.42
C GLY A 53 -11.22 -13.43 33.79
N SER A 54 -10.70 -14.25 32.87
CA SER A 54 -10.25 -15.62 33.19
C SER A 54 -8.85 -15.63 33.78
N GLN A 55 -8.56 -16.56 34.71
CA GLN A 55 -7.20 -16.72 35.26
C GLN A 55 -6.16 -16.96 34.15
N THR A 56 -6.54 -17.72 33.10
CA THR A 56 -5.68 -17.96 31.95
C THR A 56 -5.30 -16.65 31.25
N THR A 57 -6.27 -15.78 30.98
CA THR A 57 -6.03 -14.47 30.34
C THR A 57 -5.18 -13.55 31.21
N ILE A 58 -5.49 -13.49 32.52
CA ILE A 58 -4.72 -12.69 33.49
C ILE A 58 -3.25 -13.15 33.49
N ASN A 59 -3.02 -14.46 33.57
CA ASN A 59 -1.66 -15.01 33.52
C ASN A 59 -0.99 -14.72 32.19
N LEU A 60 -1.66 -14.91 31.04
CA LEU A 60 -1.11 -14.63 29.71
C LEU A 60 -0.66 -13.18 29.56
N PHE A 61 -1.44 -12.22 30.04
CA PHE A 61 -1.08 -10.81 29.93
C PHE A 61 0.06 -10.42 30.88
N ARG A 62 0.21 -11.11 32.01
CA ARG A 62 1.30 -10.91 32.96
C ARG A 62 2.61 -11.58 32.52
N THR A 63 2.57 -12.87 32.18
CA THR A 63 3.78 -13.69 31.93
C THR A 63 4.15 -13.75 30.47
N LYS A 64 3.21 -13.50 29.55
CA LYS A 64 3.37 -13.64 28.10
C LYS A 64 3.69 -15.06 27.62
N TYR A 65 3.65 -16.08 28.47
CA TYR A 65 3.95 -17.46 28.08
C TYR A 65 2.82 -18.43 28.42
N CYS A 66 2.65 -19.45 27.58
CA CYS A 66 1.74 -20.57 27.82
C CYS A 66 2.19 -21.84 27.09
N VAL A 67 1.54 -22.96 27.42
CA VAL A 67 1.55 -24.15 26.57
C VAL A 67 0.13 -24.46 26.12
N ILE A 68 -0.05 -24.72 24.83
CA ILE A 68 -1.28 -25.24 24.24
C ILE A 68 -1.16 -26.77 24.17
N ASN A 69 -1.96 -27.49 24.94
CA ASN A 69 -1.95 -28.96 24.95
C ASN A 69 -3.24 -29.47 24.29
N LEU A 70 -3.12 -30.34 23.29
CA LEU A 70 -4.27 -30.90 22.57
C LEU A 70 -4.56 -32.32 23.06
N PRO A 71 -5.69 -32.54 23.76
CA PRO A 71 -6.12 -33.87 24.19
C PRO A 71 -6.63 -34.72 23.01
N SER A 72 -6.45 -36.04 23.12
CA SER A 72 -7.13 -37.01 22.26
C SER A 72 -8.59 -37.23 22.68
N ASN A 73 -9.38 -37.82 21.78
CA ASN A 73 -10.83 -38.02 21.94
C ASN A 73 -11.24 -38.91 23.13
N ASP A 74 -10.32 -39.69 23.71
CA ASP A 74 -10.51 -40.52 24.90
C ASP A 74 -10.28 -39.78 26.23
N MET A 75 -9.81 -38.52 26.19
CA MET A 75 -9.42 -37.76 27.37
C MET A 75 -10.52 -36.91 28.00
N ALA A 76 -11.79 -37.06 27.59
CA ALA A 76 -12.90 -36.25 28.12
C ALA A 76 -13.04 -36.33 29.66
N HIS A 77 -12.66 -37.47 30.25
CA HIS A 77 -12.70 -37.71 31.69
C HIS A 77 -11.73 -36.83 32.48
N TYR A 78 -10.61 -36.37 31.89
CA TYR A 78 -9.70 -35.40 32.51
C TYR A 78 -10.28 -33.96 32.48
N ILE A 79 -11.11 -33.65 31.50
CA ILE A 79 -11.53 -32.26 31.22
C ILE A 79 -12.79 -31.89 32.00
N ASN A 80 -13.76 -32.80 32.11
CA ASN A 80 -15.02 -32.57 32.81
C ASN A 80 -14.85 -32.07 34.26
N PRO A 81 -13.94 -32.63 35.09
CA PRO A 81 -13.72 -32.17 36.45
C PRO A 81 -13.31 -30.69 36.57
N ILE A 82 -12.67 -30.13 35.53
CA ILE A 82 -12.15 -28.75 35.54
C ILE A 82 -12.98 -27.79 34.66
N ALA A 83 -13.93 -28.29 33.85
CA ALA A 83 -14.69 -27.48 32.88
C ALA A 83 -15.57 -26.38 33.50
N LYS A 84 -16.12 -26.62 34.70
CA LYS A 84 -16.90 -25.63 35.48
C LYS A 84 -16.10 -25.05 36.64
N THR A 85 -14.79 -24.88 36.46
CA THR A 85 -13.93 -24.28 37.49
C THR A 85 -13.28 -22.99 37.03
N THR A 86 -12.82 -22.17 37.97
CA THR A 86 -12.02 -20.97 37.68
C THR A 86 -10.86 -20.85 38.66
N GLY A 87 -9.69 -20.44 38.17
CA GLY A 87 -8.50 -20.21 39.02
C GLY A 87 -8.55 -18.87 39.76
N THR A 88 -9.47 -17.98 39.38
CA THR A 88 -9.68 -16.68 40.04
C THR A 88 -10.35 -16.88 41.40
N PRO A 89 -9.77 -16.41 42.52
CA PRO A 89 -10.31 -16.65 43.86
C PRO A 89 -11.73 -16.13 44.06
N THR A 90 -12.02 -14.95 43.51
CA THR A 90 -13.38 -14.39 43.49
C THR A 90 -14.07 -14.81 42.21
N VAL A 91 -15.03 -15.74 42.31
CA VAL A 91 -15.81 -16.21 41.16
C VAL A 91 -16.77 -15.10 40.69
N PRO A 92 -16.67 -14.60 39.44
CA PRO A 92 -17.57 -13.58 38.93
C PRO A 92 -19.05 -14.02 38.99
N PRO A 93 -20.00 -13.12 39.27
CA PRO A 93 -21.42 -13.47 39.41
C PRO A 93 -21.98 -14.26 38.23
N GLY A 94 -21.66 -13.86 36.99
CA GLY A 94 -22.11 -14.57 35.79
C GLY A 94 -21.51 -15.98 35.63
N LYS A 95 -20.36 -16.28 36.24
CA LYS A 95 -19.81 -17.64 36.31
C LYS A 95 -20.48 -18.44 37.43
N LYS A 96 -20.67 -17.84 38.60
CA LYS A 96 -21.35 -18.46 39.74
C LYS A 96 -22.78 -18.91 39.38
N ASN A 97 -23.54 -18.05 38.67
CA ASN A 97 -24.89 -18.37 38.20
C ASN A 97 -24.94 -19.56 37.21
N ARG A 98 -23.83 -19.85 36.53
CA ARG A 98 -23.68 -21.03 35.64
C ARG A 98 -23.10 -22.25 36.36
N GLY A 99 -22.95 -22.19 37.69
CA GLY A 99 -22.44 -23.28 38.52
C GLY A 99 -20.92 -23.41 38.54
N TYR A 100 -20.18 -22.36 38.19
CA TYR A 100 -18.72 -22.40 38.30
C TYR A 100 -18.26 -22.28 39.75
N THR A 101 -17.23 -23.04 40.11
CA THR A 101 -16.57 -22.99 41.43
C THR A 101 -15.11 -22.56 41.31
N HIS A 102 -14.54 -22.06 42.39
CA HIS A 102 -13.11 -21.78 42.44
C HIS A 102 -12.32 -23.08 42.59
N CYS A 103 -11.29 -23.27 41.76
CA CYS A 103 -10.32 -24.36 41.86
C CYS A 103 -8.95 -23.81 41.48
N LYS A 104 -8.06 -23.72 42.47
CA LYS A 104 -6.68 -23.29 42.28
C LYS A 104 -5.85 -24.39 41.62
N ASP A 105 -5.87 -25.59 42.18
CA ASP A 105 -5.11 -26.74 41.69
C ASP A 105 -5.95 -27.62 40.76
N LYS A 106 -5.94 -27.24 39.48
CA LYS A 106 -6.66 -27.97 38.43
C LYS A 106 -5.94 -29.21 37.93
N PHE A 107 -4.64 -29.35 38.18
CA PHE A 107 -3.90 -30.58 37.85
C PHE A 107 -4.41 -31.72 38.72
N THR A 108 -4.45 -31.52 40.04
CA THR A 108 -5.02 -32.51 40.96
C THR A 108 -6.50 -32.79 40.67
N ALA A 109 -7.30 -31.75 40.41
CA ALA A 109 -8.74 -31.93 40.13
C ALA A 109 -9.03 -32.70 38.83
N SER A 110 -8.18 -32.56 37.81
CA SER A 110 -8.32 -33.30 36.55
C SER A 110 -7.68 -34.68 36.61
N GLY A 111 -6.64 -34.88 37.43
CA GLY A 111 -5.79 -36.08 37.41
C GLY A 111 -4.70 -36.02 36.32
N LEU A 112 -4.46 -34.85 35.73
CA LEU A 112 -3.40 -34.65 34.74
C LEU A 112 -2.03 -34.46 35.40
N THR A 113 -0.97 -34.79 34.67
CA THR A 113 0.41 -34.71 35.18
C THR A 113 1.16 -33.54 34.55
N GLN A 114 1.85 -32.76 35.38
CA GLN A 114 2.74 -31.69 34.90
C GLN A 114 4.01 -32.28 34.28
N GLN A 115 4.39 -31.79 33.10
CA GLN A 115 5.66 -32.07 32.45
C GLN A 115 6.41 -30.75 32.23
N ALA A 116 7.72 -30.72 32.51
CA ALA A 116 8.51 -29.52 32.27
C ALA A 116 8.53 -29.14 30.78
N SER A 117 8.37 -27.85 30.51
CA SER A 117 8.57 -27.24 29.19
C SER A 117 10.06 -26.93 28.98
N ASP A 118 10.48 -26.81 27.73
CA ASP A 118 11.89 -26.60 27.39
C ASP A 118 12.26 -25.11 27.33
N LEU A 119 11.34 -24.27 26.86
CA LEU A 119 11.55 -22.86 26.51
C LEU A 119 10.71 -21.90 27.35
N VAL A 120 9.59 -22.36 27.92
CA VAL A 120 8.66 -21.51 28.66
C VAL A 120 8.43 -21.99 30.11
N PRO A 121 8.11 -21.10 31.06
CA PRO A 121 7.85 -21.52 32.45
C PRO A 121 6.61 -22.40 32.69
N PRO A 122 5.44 -22.17 32.05
CA PRO A 122 4.26 -23.02 32.27
C PRO A 122 4.52 -24.48 31.84
N PRO A 123 4.03 -25.48 32.59
CA PRO A 123 4.28 -26.88 32.28
C PRO A 123 3.42 -27.37 31.10
N ARG A 124 3.90 -28.38 30.39
CA ARG A 124 3.12 -29.20 29.46
C ARG A 124 2.29 -30.24 30.24
N ILE A 125 1.37 -30.90 29.57
CA ILE A 125 0.51 -31.97 30.15
C ILE A 125 0.93 -33.31 29.56
N SER A 126 1.52 -34.19 30.38
CA SER A 126 2.13 -35.46 29.95
C SER A 126 1.20 -36.34 29.11
N GLU A 127 -0.08 -36.35 29.45
CA GLU A 127 -1.09 -37.19 28.79
C GLU A 127 -1.50 -36.65 27.42
N CYS A 128 -1.32 -35.34 27.16
CA CYS A 128 -1.71 -34.75 25.89
C CYS A 128 -0.70 -35.13 24.79
N PRO A 129 -1.15 -35.75 23.70
CA PRO A 129 -0.27 -36.24 22.64
C PRO A 129 0.35 -35.14 21.76
N VAL A 130 -0.18 -33.92 21.78
CA VAL A 130 0.39 -32.75 21.10
C VAL A 130 0.47 -31.60 22.09
N GLN A 131 1.63 -30.96 22.19
CA GLN A 131 1.89 -29.88 23.14
C GLN A 131 2.71 -28.79 22.42
N MET A 132 2.33 -27.53 22.56
CA MET A 132 3.00 -26.41 21.89
C MET A 132 3.34 -25.32 22.90
N GLU A 133 4.63 -25.06 23.09
CA GLU A 133 5.12 -23.96 23.91
C GLU A 133 5.01 -22.65 23.12
N ALA A 134 4.47 -21.61 23.74
CA ALA A 134 4.10 -20.39 23.02
C ALA A 134 4.29 -19.10 23.82
N GLU A 135 4.54 -18.02 23.09
CA GLU A 135 4.67 -16.65 23.59
C GLU A 135 3.55 -15.75 23.03
N VAL A 136 2.97 -14.90 23.86
CA VAL A 136 1.96 -13.91 23.45
C VAL A 136 2.63 -12.80 22.64
N THR A 137 2.18 -12.59 21.41
CA THR A 137 2.72 -11.54 20.53
C THR A 137 1.77 -10.38 20.35
N ASN A 138 0.46 -10.62 20.41
CA ASN A 138 -0.54 -9.57 20.26
C ASN A 138 -1.84 -9.94 20.98
N SER A 139 -2.70 -8.95 21.22
CA SER A 139 -4.06 -9.19 21.68
C SER A 139 -4.99 -8.06 21.27
N MET A 140 -6.25 -8.38 21.03
CA MET A 140 -7.29 -7.40 20.76
C MET A 140 -8.54 -7.65 21.61
N ASP A 141 -9.16 -6.55 22.05
CA ASP A 141 -10.48 -6.56 22.65
C ASP A 141 -11.55 -6.79 21.57
N LEU A 142 -12.45 -7.73 21.80
CA LEU A 142 -13.57 -8.01 20.89
C LEU A 142 -14.82 -7.19 21.25
N MET A 143 -15.81 -7.22 20.36
CA MET A 143 -17.13 -6.57 20.53
C MET A 143 -17.03 -5.04 20.68
N GLN A 144 -16.16 -4.40 19.88
CA GLN A 144 -15.95 -2.94 19.93
C GLN A 144 -17.21 -2.12 19.62
N ASP A 145 -18.13 -2.71 18.84
CA ASP A 145 -19.40 -2.15 18.39
C ASP A 145 -20.54 -2.27 19.41
N VAL A 146 -20.31 -3.00 20.53
CA VAL A 146 -21.33 -3.29 21.55
C VAL A 146 -20.85 -2.75 22.91
N PRO A 147 -21.19 -1.51 23.28
CA PRO A 147 -20.56 -0.80 24.40
C PRO A 147 -20.60 -1.51 25.75
N ASP A 148 -21.68 -2.25 26.05
CA ASP A 148 -21.89 -2.99 27.30
C ASP A 148 -21.10 -4.32 27.36
N ARG A 149 -20.61 -4.80 26.21
CA ARG A 149 -19.87 -6.07 26.10
C ARG A 149 -18.44 -5.93 25.58
N LYS A 150 -18.05 -4.72 25.18
CA LYS A 150 -16.70 -4.39 24.72
C LYS A 150 -15.65 -4.87 25.72
N GLY A 151 -14.67 -5.65 25.23
CA GLY A 151 -13.55 -6.14 26.04
C GLY A 151 -13.90 -7.26 27.03
N LEU A 152 -15.14 -7.78 27.05
CA LEU A 152 -15.46 -8.98 27.83
C LEU A 152 -14.77 -10.24 27.28
N LEU A 153 -14.52 -10.24 25.98
CA LEU A 153 -13.76 -11.27 25.27
C LEU A 153 -12.54 -10.64 24.61
N VAL A 154 -11.46 -11.39 24.56
CA VAL A 154 -10.22 -11.02 23.89
C VAL A 154 -9.83 -12.11 22.90
N ALA A 155 -9.24 -11.71 21.78
CA ALA A 155 -8.46 -12.61 20.93
C ALA A 155 -6.98 -12.39 21.25
N VAL A 156 -6.28 -13.45 21.66
CA VAL A 156 -4.86 -13.41 22.00
C VAL A 156 -4.11 -14.18 20.93
N GLU A 157 -3.21 -13.49 20.22
CA GLU A 157 -2.29 -14.11 19.28
C GLU A 157 -1.06 -14.60 20.06
N VAL A 158 -0.74 -15.87 19.88
CA VAL A 158 0.49 -16.47 20.40
C VAL A 158 1.33 -17.04 19.26
N LYS A 159 2.63 -16.89 19.38
CA LYS A 159 3.64 -17.49 18.52
C LYS A 159 4.09 -18.81 19.12
N ILE A 160 4.05 -19.88 18.33
CA ILE A 160 4.58 -21.18 18.73
C ILE A 160 6.11 -21.13 18.68
N LEU A 161 6.74 -21.58 19.76
CA LEU A 161 8.20 -21.61 19.93
C LEU A 161 8.75 -23.04 19.74
N ARG A 162 7.98 -24.04 20.18
CA ARG A 162 8.32 -25.46 20.08
C ARG A 162 7.07 -26.32 20.09
N THR A 163 7.04 -27.33 19.22
CA THR A 163 5.97 -28.32 19.15
C THR A 163 6.51 -29.68 19.56
N HIS A 164 5.84 -30.32 20.51
CA HIS A 164 6.09 -31.67 20.96
C HIS A 164 4.92 -32.55 20.51
N VAL A 165 5.23 -33.67 19.86
CA VAL A 165 4.22 -34.64 19.43
C VAL A 165 4.63 -36.03 19.88
N ARG A 166 3.64 -36.84 20.26
CA ARG A 166 3.84 -38.25 20.55
C ARG A 166 4.37 -38.94 19.29
N ASN A 167 5.40 -39.79 19.44
CA ASN A 167 6.12 -40.36 18.30
C ASN A 167 5.25 -41.19 17.36
N ASP A 168 4.21 -41.84 17.89
CA ASP A 168 3.26 -42.60 17.10
C ASP A 168 2.41 -41.71 16.18
N LEU A 169 2.25 -40.42 16.47
CA LEU A 169 1.53 -39.48 15.59
C LEU A 169 2.36 -39.02 14.38
N ARG A 170 3.66 -39.25 14.37
CA ARG A 170 4.51 -38.87 13.23
C ARG A 170 4.26 -39.80 12.05
N MET A 171 4.12 -39.22 10.87
CA MET A 171 3.97 -39.97 9.62
C MET A 171 5.28 -40.67 9.28
N GLU A 172 5.22 -41.97 8.99
CA GLU A 172 6.39 -42.76 8.65
C GLU A 172 7.10 -42.21 7.41
N GLY A 173 8.43 -42.15 7.43
CA GLY A 173 9.25 -41.62 6.35
C GLY A 173 9.36 -40.09 6.29
N TYR A 174 8.66 -39.35 7.17
CA TYR A 174 8.71 -37.90 7.23
C TYR A 174 9.16 -37.41 8.61
N GLU A 175 10.01 -36.38 8.65
CA GLU A 175 10.50 -35.80 9.89
C GLU A 175 9.44 -34.95 10.62
N ASN A 176 8.73 -34.11 9.86
CA ASN A 176 7.88 -33.03 10.38
C ASN A 176 6.40 -33.14 9.96
N ARG A 177 5.91 -34.35 9.64
CA ARG A 177 4.51 -34.57 9.26
C ARG A 177 3.73 -35.37 10.29
N ILE A 178 2.47 -35.00 10.48
CA ILE A 178 1.53 -35.69 11.36
C ILE A 178 0.70 -36.65 10.52
N ASP A 179 0.54 -37.89 10.97
CA ASP A 179 -0.37 -38.85 10.37
C ASP A 179 -1.82 -38.52 10.79
N PRO A 180 -2.67 -38.03 9.87
CA PRO A 180 -4.05 -37.64 10.19
C PRO A 180 -4.95 -38.84 10.51
N ASP A 181 -4.56 -40.07 10.13
CA ASP A 181 -5.30 -41.28 10.48
C ASP A 181 -5.01 -41.73 11.92
N ARG A 182 -3.85 -41.35 12.46
CA ARG A 182 -3.48 -41.58 13.87
C ARG A 182 -3.89 -40.45 14.79
N TRP A 183 -3.95 -39.20 14.29
CA TRP A 183 -4.37 -38.06 15.09
C TRP A 183 -5.89 -38.08 15.37
N ARG A 184 -6.27 -38.18 16.65
CA ARG A 184 -7.67 -38.29 17.10
C ARG A 184 -8.01 -37.19 18.09
N PRO A 185 -8.25 -35.94 17.65
CA PRO A 185 -8.55 -34.83 18.54
C PRO A 185 -9.92 -35.00 19.22
N LEU A 186 -10.02 -34.52 20.46
CA LEU A 186 -11.32 -34.26 21.08
C LEU A 186 -11.93 -32.98 20.49
N ILE A 187 -13.16 -33.07 20.00
CA ILE A 187 -13.89 -31.97 19.35
C ILE A 187 -15.03 -31.50 20.27
N MET A 188 -15.14 -30.19 20.47
CA MET A 188 -16.29 -29.56 21.12
C MET A 188 -17.29 -29.13 20.06
N SER A 189 -18.52 -29.64 20.13
CA SER A 189 -19.63 -29.22 19.27
C SER A 189 -20.88 -29.02 20.13
N PHE A 190 -21.36 -27.78 20.21
CA PHE A 190 -22.52 -27.37 20.99
C PHE A 190 -22.60 -27.92 22.44
N GLN A 191 -21.50 -27.81 23.20
CA GLN A 191 -21.35 -28.30 24.60
C GLN A 191 -21.23 -29.82 24.74
N GLU A 192 -21.17 -30.55 23.64
CA GLU A 192 -20.95 -31.99 23.60
C GLU A 192 -19.54 -32.31 23.08
N PHE A 193 -18.98 -33.42 23.54
CA PHE A 193 -17.69 -33.92 23.07
C PHE A 193 -17.88 -34.94 21.95
N TYR A 194 -17.12 -34.77 20.87
CA TYR A 194 -17.06 -35.66 19.72
C TYR A 194 -15.62 -36.05 19.41
N GLY A 195 -15.45 -37.09 18.59
CA GLY A 195 -14.18 -37.45 17.98
C GLY A 195 -14.35 -37.69 16.48
N LEU A 196 -13.24 -37.69 15.74
CA LEU A 196 -13.25 -38.02 14.33
C LEU A 196 -13.43 -39.53 14.11
N MET A 197 -14.25 -39.92 13.13
CA MET A 197 -14.41 -41.32 12.73
C MET A 197 -13.06 -41.91 12.26
N PRO A 198 -12.79 -43.21 12.49
CA PRO A 198 -11.53 -43.87 12.16
C PRO A 198 -11.32 -44.12 10.64
N ALA A 199 -11.77 -43.19 9.80
CA ALA A 199 -11.64 -43.26 8.35
C ALA A 199 -11.69 -41.86 7.73
N LYS A 200 -10.96 -41.68 6.62
CA LYS A 200 -11.10 -40.51 5.75
C LYS A 200 -12.48 -40.55 5.07
N VAL A 201 -13.13 -39.41 4.99
CA VAL A 201 -14.40 -39.27 4.25
C VAL A 201 -14.14 -39.34 2.74
N ALA A 202 -13.08 -38.68 2.28
CA ALA A 202 -12.61 -38.69 0.90
C ALA A 202 -11.14 -38.27 0.87
N GLU A 203 -10.49 -38.45 -0.28
CA GLU A 203 -9.19 -37.82 -0.54
C GLU A 203 -9.36 -36.30 -0.67
N SER A 204 -8.40 -35.55 -0.13
CA SER A 204 -8.38 -34.09 -0.23
C SER A 204 -7.49 -33.67 -1.40
N SER A 205 -8.01 -32.86 -2.33
CA SER A 205 -7.18 -32.24 -3.37
C SER A 205 -6.05 -31.39 -2.77
N LEU A 206 -6.26 -30.79 -1.58
CA LEU A 206 -5.22 -30.08 -0.84
C LEU A 206 -4.09 -31.03 -0.39
N GLY A 207 -4.43 -32.27 -0.06
CA GLY A 207 -3.48 -33.30 0.35
C GLY A 207 -2.52 -33.76 -0.76
N THR A 208 -2.75 -33.32 -2.00
CA THR A 208 -1.81 -33.55 -3.12
C THR A 208 -0.62 -32.58 -3.10
N ILE A 209 -0.72 -31.49 -2.34
CA ILE A 209 0.34 -30.51 -2.15
C ILE A 209 1.25 -31.00 -1.03
N ASP A 210 2.55 -31.05 -1.28
CA ASP A 210 3.54 -31.33 -0.23
C ASP A 210 3.44 -30.30 0.90
N GLU A 211 3.23 -30.76 2.14
CA GLU A 211 3.11 -29.92 3.34
C GLU A 211 4.30 -28.94 3.51
N GLU A 212 5.49 -29.33 3.05
CA GLU A 212 6.70 -28.50 3.11
C GLU A 212 6.57 -27.21 2.30
N LYS A 213 5.70 -27.18 1.28
CA LYS A 213 5.43 -25.96 0.52
C LYS A 213 4.71 -24.89 1.33
N TYR A 214 4.13 -25.21 2.50
CA TYR A 214 3.53 -24.20 3.39
C TYR A 214 4.55 -23.59 4.37
N ARG A 215 5.78 -24.09 4.39
CA ARG A 215 6.82 -23.66 5.34
C ARG A 215 7.23 -22.19 5.18
N PHE A 216 6.95 -21.57 4.02
CA PHE A 216 7.23 -20.15 3.78
C PHE A 216 6.47 -19.19 4.71
N ILE A 217 5.27 -19.56 5.18
CA ILE A 217 4.50 -18.72 6.12
C ILE A 217 5.04 -18.87 7.55
N THR A 218 5.64 -20.03 7.85
CA THR A 218 6.16 -20.33 9.19
C THR A 218 7.55 -19.77 9.43
N ARG A 219 8.40 -19.68 8.39
CA ARG A 219 9.80 -19.25 8.48
C ARG A 219 10.00 -17.81 8.03
N SER A 220 11.03 -17.17 8.57
CA SER A 220 11.48 -15.87 8.07
C SER A 220 13.00 -15.81 7.98
N ASP A 221 13.52 -15.48 6.80
CA ASP A 221 14.95 -15.26 6.58
C ASP A 221 15.46 -13.96 7.23
N VAL A 222 14.53 -13.05 7.59
CA VAL A 222 14.84 -11.74 8.21
C VAL A 222 14.85 -11.84 9.73
N VAL A 223 13.87 -12.55 10.31
CA VAL A 223 13.76 -12.73 11.77
C VAL A 223 13.57 -14.21 12.08
N LYS A 224 14.65 -14.89 12.45
CA LYS A 224 14.60 -16.30 12.87
C LYS A 224 13.59 -16.49 14.00
N GLN A 225 12.58 -17.32 13.77
CA GLN A 225 11.54 -17.66 14.73
C GLN A 225 11.84 -19.01 15.42
N GLY A 226 11.28 -19.24 16.61
CA GLY A 226 11.35 -20.56 17.25
C GLY A 226 10.62 -21.59 16.37
N GLY A 227 11.31 -22.64 15.91
CA GLY A 227 10.84 -23.59 14.89
C GLY A 227 11.51 -23.45 13.52
N ASP A 228 12.21 -22.33 13.25
CA ASP A 228 12.98 -22.16 12.00
C ASP A 228 14.28 -23.00 11.99
N MET A 229 14.65 -23.56 13.14
CA MET A 229 15.90 -24.28 13.40
C MET A 229 15.84 -25.78 13.05
N ASP A 230 14.67 -26.30 12.65
CA ASP A 230 14.52 -27.70 12.21
C ASP A 230 15.18 -27.88 10.82
N ALA A 231 16.00 -28.92 10.65
CA ALA A 231 16.99 -28.95 9.57
C ALA A 231 16.40 -29.23 8.16
N LEU A 232 17.11 -28.67 7.17
CA LEU A 232 17.25 -28.99 5.74
C LEU A 232 16.42 -28.30 4.64
N ASP A 233 17.22 -28.10 3.58
CA ASP A 233 17.19 -27.49 2.25
C ASP A 233 16.25 -26.35 1.85
N SER A 234 16.95 -25.28 1.44
CA SER A 234 16.47 -24.06 0.83
C SER A 234 15.59 -24.32 -0.40
N MET A 235 14.37 -23.82 -0.37
CA MET A 235 13.63 -23.45 -1.57
C MET A 235 13.20 -22.00 -1.47
N ASP A 236 13.46 -21.28 -2.57
CA ASP A 236 13.03 -19.90 -2.81
C ASP A 236 11.54 -19.74 -2.53
N THR A 237 11.21 -18.77 -1.68
CA THR A 237 9.84 -18.45 -1.34
C THR A 237 9.42 -17.19 -2.08
N ASP A 238 8.42 -17.35 -2.94
CA ASP A 238 7.70 -16.24 -3.57
C ASP A 238 6.77 -15.64 -2.49
N ILE A 239 7.30 -14.64 -1.78
CA ILE A 239 6.59 -13.94 -0.71
C ILE A 239 5.43 -13.15 -1.33
N CYS A 240 4.21 -13.55 -1.01
CA CYS A 240 3.03 -12.70 -1.23
C CYS A 240 3.18 -11.45 -0.33
N PRO A 241 3.17 -10.22 -0.86
CA PRO A 241 3.39 -9.04 -0.02
C PRO A 241 2.14 -8.74 0.83
N ASP A 242 2.39 -8.55 2.12
CA ASP A 242 1.44 -8.04 3.11
C ASP A 242 0.97 -6.62 2.77
N GLY A 243 -0.33 -6.39 2.86
CA GLY A 243 -0.92 -5.06 2.89
C GLY A 243 -2.31 -5.02 2.27
N ASP A 244 -3.33 -4.91 3.13
CA ASP A 244 -4.70 -4.43 2.85
C ASP A 244 -5.06 -4.33 1.37
N THR A 245 -5.78 -5.33 0.86
CA THR A 245 -6.28 -5.33 -0.51
C THR A 245 -7.27 -4.17 -0.74
N ARG A 246 -6.74 -3.02 -1.13
CA ARG A 246 -7.43 -2.19 -2.13
C ARG A 246 -7.52 -3.04 -3.38
N THR A 247 -8.74 -3.34 -3.80
CA THR A 247 -8.95 -4.11 -5.03
C THR A 247 -8.21 -3.44 -6.21
N GLN A 248 -7.69 -4.21 -7.16
CA GLN A 248 -7.05 -3.65 -8.38
C GLN A 248 -7.94 -2.57 -9.04
N LYS A 249 -9.26 -2.73 -8.95
CA LYS A 249 -10.26 -1.76 -9.41
C LYS A 249 -10.13 -0.40 -8.72
N GLU A 250 -9.96 -0.36 -7.41
CA GLU A 250 -9.79 0.90 -6.65
C GLU A 250 -8.48 1.62 -7.00
N MET A 251 -7.42 0.87 -7.26
CA MET A 251 -6.14 1.46 -7.68
C MET A 251 -6.24 2.07 -9.08
N VAL A 252 -6.87 1.36 -10.01
CA VAL A 252 -7.13 1.85 -11.37
C VAL A 252 -8.02 3.09 -11.35
N VAL A 253 -9.09 3.10 -10.55
CA VAL A 253 -9.97 4.27 -10.40
C VAL A 253 -9.22 5.49 -9.88
N LYS A 254 -8.38 5.33 -8.85
CA LYS A 254 -7.55 6.43 -8.32
C LYS A 254 -6.62 7.00 -9.37
N LEU A 255 -5.96 6.11 -10.12
CA LEU A 255 -5.05 6.51 -11.18
C LEU A 255 -5.80 7.28 -12.27
N ILE A 256 -6.96 6.77 -12.72
CA ILE A 256 -7.81 7.42 -13.73
C ILE A 256 -8.23 8.82 -13.26
N VAL A 257 -8.73 8.96 -12.04
CA VAL A 257 -9.18 10.26 -11.50
C VAL A 257 -8.03 11.26 -11.44
N ALA A 258 -6.84 10.83 -11.01
CA ALA A 258 -5.65 11.68 -10.99
C ALA A 258 -5.23 12.14 -12.40
N HIS A 259 -5.26 11.24 -13.38
CA HIS A 259 -4.95 11.55 -14.78
C HIS A 259 -5.93 12.57 -15.37
N PHE A 260 -7.25 12.33 -15.23
CA PHE A 260 -8.25 13.26 -15.76
C PHE A 260 -8.14 14.64 -15.10
N THR A 261 -7.90 14.70 -13.79
CA THR A 261 -7.72 15.99 -13.08
C THR A 261 -6.48 16.73 -13.58
N ALA A 262 -5.37 16.03 -13.78
CA ALA A 262 -4.12 16.59 -14.33
C ALA A 262 -4.31 17.12 -15.75
N VAL A 263 -4.99 16.37 -16.63
CA VAL A 263 -5.31 16.79 -18.00
C VAL A 263 -6.15 18.06 -18.00
N VAL A 264 -7.19 18.13 -17.15
CA VAL A 264 -8.05 19.31 -17.05
C VAL A 264 -7.25 20.54 -16.63
N ALA A 265 -6.38 20.39 -15.62
CA ALA A 265 -5.50 21.48 -15.18
C ALA A 265 -4.56 21.95 -16.31
N PHE A 266 -3.97 21.01 -17.05
CA PHE A 266 -3.08 21.31 -18.17
C PHE A 266 -3.79 21.98 -19.34
N CYS A 267 -4.95 21.47 -19.74
CA CYS A 267 -5.74 22.06 -20.82
C CYS A 267 -6.21 23.47 -20.47
N ASN A 268 -6.60 23.70 -19.21
CA ASN A 268 -6.97 25.04 -18.74
C ASN A 268 -5.78 26.01 -18.81
N PHE A 269 -4.57 25.57 -18.44
CA PHE A 269 -3.35 26.36 -18.58
C PHE A 269 -3.05 26.73 -20.03
N GLN A 270 -3.08 25.75 -20.93
CA GLN A 270 -2.83 25.98 -22.36
C GLN A 270 -3.89 26.89 -22.98
N SER A 271 -5.16 26.73 -22.60
CA SER A 271 -6.25 27.63 -23.00
C SER A 271 -6.01 29.08 -22.53
N LEU A 272 -5.51 29.27 -21.31
CA LEU A 272 -5.16 30.60 -20.79
C LEU A 272 -4.00 31.25 -21.55
N ARG A 273 -3.10 30.45 -22.10
CA ARG A 273 -1.95 30.89 -22.91
C ARG A 273 -2.26 31.09 -24.39
N ASN A 274 -3.48 30.78 -24.83
CA ASN A 274 -3.89 30.79 -26.23
C ASN A 274 -3.08 29.79 -27.08
N GLU A 275 -2.84 28.61 -26.52
CA GLU A 275 -2.16 27.49 -27.18
C GLU A 275 -3.16 26.52 -27.79
N ARG A 276 -2.72 25.78 -28.81
CA ARG A 276 -3.48 24.71 -29.43
C ARG A 276 -3.57 23.50 -28.48
N LEU A 277 -4.77 22.94 -28.34
CA LEU A 277 -5.02 21.75 -27.50
C LEU A 277 -4.91 20.44 -28.29
N ASP A 278 -4.94 20.51 -29.62
CA ASP A 278 -4.83 19.38 -30.55
C ASP A 278 -3.38 18.98 -30.83
N THR A 279 -2.50 19.06 -29.82
CA THR A 279 -1.06 18.77 -29.91
C THR A 279 -0.70 17.58 -29.02
N ILE A 280 0.54 17.10 -29.11
CA ILE A 280 1.03 15.97 -28.28
C ILE A 280 1.31 16.38 -26.82
N GLU A 281 1.33 17.68 -26.53
CA GLU A 281 1.72 18.22 -25.22
C GLU A 281 0.90 17.71 -24.04
N PRO A 282 -0.44 17.54 -24.15
CA PRO A 282 -1.22 16.88 -23.09
C PRO A 282 -0.80 15.43 -22.84
N ILE A 283 -0.41 14.69 -23.88
CA ILE A 283 0.07 13.30 -23.77
C ILE A 283 1.44 13.27 -23.10
N LEU A 284 2.36 14.15 -23.53
CA LEU A 284 3.68 14.26 -22.91
C LEU A 284 3.58 14.66 -21.43
N PHE A 285 2.65 15.56 -21.09
CA PHE A 285 2.39 15.94 -19.71
C PHE A 285 1.83 14.77 -18.89
N LEU A 286 0.97 13.94 -19.45
CA LEU A 286 0.47 12.75 -18.74
C LEU A 286 1.58 11.73 -18.47
N LEU A 287 2.43 11.47 -19.46
CA LEU A 287 3.54 10.53 -19.33
C LEU A 287 4.66 11.06 -18.42
N SER A 288 4.85 12.38 -18.39
CA SER A 288 5.89 13.05 -17.62
C SER A 288 5.36 14.34 -16.97
N PRO A 289 4.59 14.26 -15.86
CA PRO A 289 3.90 15.42 -15.29
C PRO A 289 4.82 16.54 -14.79
N LEU A 290 6.05 16.19 -14.45
CA LEU A 290 7.07 17.15 -13.99
C LEU A 290 7.76 17.87 -15.16
N ILE A 291 7.44 17.55 -16.43
CA ILE A 291 8.07 18.15 -17.61
C ILE A 291 7.90 19.67 -17.64
N VAL A 292 6.73 20.19 -17.24
CA VAL A 292 6.47 21.63 -17.22
C VAL A 292 7.35 22.31 -16.18
N ILE A 293 7.55 21.69 -15.01
CA ILE A 293 8.41 22.21 -13.96
C ILE A 293 9.87 22.24 -14.44
N ALA A 294 10.35 21.13 -15.00
CA ALA A 294 11.71 21.01 -15.50
C ALA A 294 12.00 22.01 -16.64
N GLN A 295 11.11 22.11 -17.64
CA GLN A 295 11.26 23.05 -18.75
C GLN A 295 11.17 24.51 -18.28
N THR A 296 10.28 24.82 -17.34
CA THR A 296 10.17 26.17 -16.77
C THR A 296 11.42 26.55 -16.00
N ALA A 297 11.94 25.64 -15.15
CA ALA A 297 13.18 25.85 -14.41
C ALA A 297 14.37 26.07 -15.36
N LEU A 298 14.51 25.23 -16.39
CA LEU A 298 15.53 25.39 -17.41
C LEU A 298 15.41 26.73 -18.14
N GLY A 299 14.19 27.15 -18.46
CA GLY A 299 13.92 28.45 -19.09
C GLY A 299 14.36 29.61 -18.20
N ILE A 300 14.03 29.57 -16.91
CA ILE A 300 14.48 30.56 -15.93
C ILE A 300 16.01 30.61 -15.87
N ILE A 301 16.68 29.45 -15.81
CA ILE A 301 18.16 29.37 -15.78
C ILE A 301 18.75 29.99 -17.05
N ILE A 302 18.29 29.59 -18.23
CA ILE A 302 18.79 30.11 -19.52
C ILE A 302 18.61 31.62 -19.60
N ILE A 303 17.45 32.14 -19.20
CA ILE A 303 17.17 33.58 -19.23
C ILE A 303 18.12 34.36 -18.30
N ASN A 304 18.30 33.91 -17.06
CA ASN A 304 19.15 34.60 -16.10
C ASN A 304 20.64 34.47 -16.43
N VAL A 305 21.13 33.28 -16.79
CA VAL A 305 22.54 33.07 -17.16
C VAL A 305 22.90 33.87 -18.41
N SER A 306 22.02 33.87 -19.43
CA SER A 306 22.25 34.68 -20.63
C SER A 306 22.27 36.17 -20.32
N PHE A 307 21.40 36.64 -19.43
CA PHE A 307 21.37 38.05 -19.04
C PHE A 307 22.65 38.47 -18.33
N VAL A 308 23.11 37.68 -17.35
CA VAL A 308 24.37 37.92 -16.64
C VAL A 308 25.56 37.90 -17.61
N SER A 309 25.61 36.91 -18.50
CA SER A 309 26.67 36.78 -19.51
C SER A 309 26.71 37.98 -20.46
N ASN A 310 25.56 38.39 -20.98
CA ASN A 310 25.45 39.55 -21.88
C ASN A 310 25.85 40.85 -21.16
N VAL A 311 25.39 41.07 -19.93
CA VAL A 311 25.76 42.25 -19.13
C VAL A 311 27.26 42.27 -18.81
N ALA A 312 27.87 41.11 -18.55
CA ALA A 312 29.30 41.00 -18.31
C ALA A 312 30.14 41.29 -19.57
N GLN A 313 29.66 40.89 -20.75
CA GLN A 313 30.35 41.13 -22.02
C GLN A 313 30.18 42.57 -22.54
N SER A 314 28.99 43.17 -22.38
CA SER A 314 28.70 44.53 -22.85
C SER A 314 27.88 45.34 -21.83
N PRO A 315 28.53 45.87 -20.78
CA PRO A 315 27.85 46.61 -19.71
C PRO A 315 27.23 47.94 -20.18
N LYS A 316 27.70 48.51 -21.29
CA LYS A 316 27.21 49.78 -21.86
C LYS A 316 25.82 49.67 -22.52
N SER A 317 25.28 48.46 -22.74
CA SER A 317 23.99 48.20 -23.41
C SER A 317 22.92 47.64 -22.48
N LEU A 318 22.88 48.08 -21.21
CA LEU A 318 21.99 47.53 -20.17
C LEU A 318 20.50 47.62 -20.53
N SER A 319 20.05 48.73 -21.13
CA SER A 319 18.65 48.92 -21.55
C SER A 319 18.19 47.86 -22.57
N LEU A 320 19.04 47.55 -23.55
CA LEU A 320 18.79 46.53 -24.56
C LEU A 320 18.74 45.11 -23.95
N HIS A 321 19.59 44.84 -22.95
CA HIS A 321 19.58 43.56 -22.25
C HIS A 321 18.33 43.39 -21.38
N LEU A 322 17.87 44.46 -20.72
CA LEU A 322 16.62 44.45 -19.95
C LEU A 322 15.41 44.24 -20.85
N GLU A 323 15.38 44.84 -22.03
CA GLU A 323 14.30 44.61 -23.01
C GLU A 323 14.29 43.16 -23.50
N THR A 324 15.48 42.61 -23.78
CA THR A 324 15.64 41.19 -24.19
C THR A 324 15.24 40.24 -23.06
N TYR A 325 15.58 40.56 -21.81
CA TYR A 325 15.16 39.81 -20.62
C TYR A 325 13.65 39.80 -20.47
N ALA A 326 13.01 40.97 -20.51
CA ALA A 326 11.56 41.11 -20.41
C ALA A 326 10.84 40.36 -21.54
N ARG A 327 11.39 40.41 -22.76
CA ARG A 327 10.89 39.68 -23.93
C ARG A 327 10.95 38.16 -23.72
N ARG A 328 12.10 37.63 -23.30
CA ARG A 328 12.25 36.18 -23.03
C ARG A 328 11.37 35.73 -21.86
N TRP A 329 11.24 36.54 -20.82
CA TRP A 329 10.36 36.30 -19.68
C TRP A 329 8.89 36.21 -20.10
N ASN A 330 8.40 37.20 -20.86
CA ASN A 330 7.04 37.20 -21.40
C ASN A 330 6.82 36.06 -22.41
N THR A 331 7.85 35.64 -23.13
CA THR A 331 7.79 34.47 -24.03
C THR A 331 7.65 33.17 -23.25
N LEU A 332 8.29 33.04 -22.09
CA LEU A 332 8.20 31.84 -21.26
C LEU A 332 6.81 31.73 -20.59
N PHE A 333 6.36 32.81 -19.94
CA PHE A 333 5.18 32.77 -19.07
C PHE A 333 3.91 33.35 -19.68
N GLY A 334 4.02 34.29 -20.62
CA GLY A 334 2.90 35.07 -21.14
C GLY A 334 2.00 34.33 -22.14
N LYS A 335 0.93 35.02 -22.54
CA LYS A 335 -0.05 34.55 -23.53
C LYS A 335 0.48 34.76 -24.95
N LYS A 336 0.24 33.83 -25.87
CA LYS A 336 0.48 34.07 -27.29
C LYS A 336 -0.46 35.17 -27.80
N PRO A 337 0.04 36.11 -28.63
CA PRO A 337 -0.81 37.10 -29.27
C PRO A 337 -1.85 36.39 -30.14
N SER A 338 -3.12 36.74 -29.96
CA SER A 338 -4.24 36.23 -30.76
C SER A 338 -4.24 36.92 -32.13
N GLN A 339 -4.22 36.14 -33.22
CA GLN A 339 -4.41 36.70 -34.56
C GLN A 339 -5.80 37.39 -34.64
N PRO A 340 -5.91 38.59 -35.24
CA PRO A 340 -7.19 39.25 -35.41
C PRO A 340 -8.06 38.41 -36.35
N ARG A 341 -9.10 37.79 -35.80
CA ARG A 341 -10.14 37.11 -36.59
C ARG A 341 -10.96 38.20 -37.28
N ARG A 342 -10.79 38.38 -38.59
CA ARG A 342 -11.68 39.23 -39.40
C ARG A 342 -13.07 38.59 -39.43
N THR A 343 -14.01 39.10 -38.64
CA THR A 343 -15.44 38.82 -38.80
C THR A 343 -16.07 39.95 -39.63
N PRO A 344 -16.73 39.63 -40.75
CA PRO A 344 -17.48 40.62 -41.51
C PRO A 344 -18.87 40.75 -40.89
N THR A 345 -19.00 41.64 -39.90
CA THR A 345 -20.20 42.41 -39.55
C THR A 345 -19.98 42.99 -38.16
N GLY A 346 -19.67 44.28 -38.11
CA GLY A 346 -19.63 45.04 -36.88
C GLY A 346 -21.04 45.30 -36.33
N SER A 347 -21.09 45.50 -35.02
CA SER A 347 -22.16 46.09 -34.22
C SER A 347 -23.36 45.20 -33.83
N LEU A 348 -23.17 44.34 -32.82
CA LEU A 348 -24.10 44.19 -31.67
C LEU A 348 -23.53 43.39 -30.47
N GLU A 349 -22.24 43.51 -30.08
CA GLU A 349 -21.64 42.64 -29.03
C GLU A 349 -20.99 43.36 -27.84
N THR A 350 -21.21 44.66 -27.66
CA THR A 350 -20.41 45.43 -26.69
C THR A 350 -20.96 45.44 -25.24
N MET A 351 -22.19 45.01 -24.98
CA MET A 351 -22.75 44.99 -23.61
C MET A 351 -22.94 43.59 -23.01
N GLN A 352 -23.25 42.58 -23.84
CA GLN A 352 -23.37 41.17 -23.42
C GLN A 352 -22.00 40.50 -23.19
N SER A 353 -20.92 41.04 -23.80
CA SER A 353 -19.56 40.50 -23.68
C SER A 353 -18.89 40.77 -22.33
N ARG A 354 -19.26 41.83 -21.58
CA ARG A 354 -18.68 42.11 -20.26
C ARG A 354 -19.14 41.11 -19.19
N PHE A 355 -20.45 40.86 -19.10
CA PHE A 355 -21.02 39.88 -18.16
C PHE A 355 -20.58 38.44 -18.49
N GLY A 356 -20.58 38.07 -19.77
CA GLY A 356 -20.03 36.80 -20.23
C GLY A 356 -18.54 36.64 -19.90
N SER A 357 -17.73 37.68 -20.10
CA SER A 357 -16.30 37.63 -19.78
C SER A 357 -15.99 37.50 -18.28
N ALA A 358 -16.81 38.11 -17.43
CA ALA A 358 -16.68 38.01 -15.97
C ALA A 358 -17.05 36.61 -15.48
N TRP A 359 -18.15 36.04 -15.97
CA TRP A 359 -18.56 34.66 -15.66
C TRP A 359 -17.55 33.63 -16.15
N ILE A 360 -16.97 33.81 -17.34
CA ILE A 360 -15.91 32.94 -17.86
C ILE A 360 -14.66 33.01 -16.97
N ARG A 361 -14.26 34.21 -16.50
CA ARG A 361 -13.13 34.37 -15.59
C ARG A 361 -13.40 33.72 -14.23
N LEU A 362 -14.60 33.89 -13.70
CA LEU A 362 -15.01 33.28 -12.44
C LEU A 362 -15.02 31.75 -12.54
N GLY A 363 -15.59 31.18 -13.61
CA GLY A 363 -15.58 29.74 -13.85
C GLY A 363 -14.17 29.17 -13.97
N ARG A 364 -13.26 29.88 -14.66
CA ARG A 364 -11.84 29.50 -14.73
C ARG A 364 -11.15 29.58 -13.37
N ALA A 365 -11.43 30.60 -12.56
CA ALA A 365 -10.89 30.72 -11.21
C ALA A 365 -11.33 29.55 -10.34
N VAL A 366 -12.63 29.22 -10.33
CA VAL A 366 -13.19 28.10 -9.58
C VAL A 366 -12.54 26.77 -10.00
N ALA A 367 -12.39 26.53 -11.30
CA ALA A 367 -11.71 25.33 -11.80
C ALA A 367 -10.27 25.23 -11.31
N ILE A 368 -9.51 26.34 -11.37
CA ILE A 368 -8.11 26.39 -10.89
C ILE A 368 -8.02 26.11 -9.39
N PHE A 369 -8.91 26.70 -8.57
CA PHE A 369 -8.90 26.46 -7.13
C PHE A 369 -9.28 25.01 -6.79
N ALA A 370 -10.26 24.44 -7.49
CA ALA A 370 -10.67 23.05 -7.30
C ALA A 370 -9.54 22.07 -7.66
N THR A 371 -8.87 22.24 -8.81
CA THR A 371 -7.74 21.39 -9.19
C THR A 371 -6.58 21.58 -8.22
N LEU A 372 -6.25 22.81 -7.84
CA LEU A 372 -5.16 23.10 -6.90
C LEU A 372 -5.41 22.47 -5.52
N PHE A 373 -6.64 22.55 -5.00
CA PHE A 373 -7.02 21.91 -3.74
C PHE A 373 -6.85 20.38 -3.82
N GLN A 374 -7.35 19.76 -4.88
CA GLN A 374 -7.24 18.32 -5.09
C GLN A 374 -5.78 17.84 -5.13
N PHE A 375 -4.92 18.57 -5.83
CA PHE A 375 -3.49 18.24 -5.89
C PHE A 375 -2.79 18.45 -4.55
N ALA A 376 -3.08 19.56 -3.84
CA ALA A 376 -2.52 19.83 -2.52
C ALA A 376 -2.93 18.74 -1.51
N ALA A 377 -4.20 18.32 -1.51
CA ALA A 377 -4.69 17.23 -0.68
C ALA A 377 -3.99 15.91 -1.00
N THR A 378 -3.80 15.59 -2.28
CA THR A 378 -3.10 14.36 -2.71
C THR A 378 -1.64 14.34 -2.27
N ILE A 379 -0.93 15.46 -2.43
CA ILE A 379 0.45 15.63 -1.96
C ILE A 379 0.53 15.48 -0.43
N PHE A 380 -0.40 16.10 0.30
CA PHE A 380 -0.46 16.00 1.76
C PHE A 380 -0.70 14.56 2.22
N LEU A 381 -1.67 13.86 1.61
CA LEU A 381 -1.99 12.46 1.95
C LEU A 381 -0.82 11.52 1.64
N TYR A 382 -0.13 11.73 0.51
CA TYR A 382 1.07 10.98 0.17
C TYR A 382 2.17 11.17 1.22
N ARG A 383 2.46 12.42 1.61
CA ARG A 383 3.46 12.73 2.65
C ARG A 383 3.07 12.16 4.01
N ARG A 384 1.80 12.27 4.38
CA ARG A 384 1.27 11.73 5.63
C ARG A 384 1.41 10.21 5.68
N ARG A 385 1.07 9.49 4.61
CA ARG A 385 1.23 8.02 4.54
C ARG A 385 2.69 7.62 4.68
N LYS A 386 3.58 8.27 3.92
CA LYS A 386 5.04 8.06 4.02
C LYS A 386 5.55 8.28 5.44
N SER A 387 5.09 9.33 6.12
CA SER A 387 5.53 9.65 7.48
C SER A 387 5.04 8.67 8.54
N LEU A 388 3.85 8.07 8.36
CA LEU A 388 3.25 7.19 9.34
C LEU A 388 3.62 5.72 9.15
N HIS A 389 3.80 5.28 7.90
CA HIS A 389 3.95 3.86 7.55
C HIS A 389 5.23 3.55 6.75
N GLY A 390 6.13 4.51 6.59
CA GLY A 390 7.40 4.29 5.87
C GLY A 390 7.24 4.20 4.35
N TRP A 391 8.35 4.00 3.64
CA TRP A 391 8.39 3.93 2.18
C TRP A 391 7.70 2.68 1.61
N ASP A 392 7.74 1.57 2.34
CA ASP A 392 7.19 0.28 1.91
C ASP A 392 5.64 0.30 1.82
N SER A 393 5.01 1.33 2.40
CA SER A 393 3.56 1.55 2.33
C SER A 393 3.07 2.21 1.03
N LEU A 394 3.96 2.60 0.12
CA LEU A 394 3.63 3.31 -1.11
C LEU A 394 3.76 2.39 -2.34
N ALA A 395 2.67 2.25 -3.09
CA ALA A 395 2.70 1.54 -4.36
C ALA A 395 3.24 2.42 -5.50
N VAL A 396 3.65 1.80 -6.62
CA VAL A 396 4.01 2.51 -7.87
C VAL A 396 2.90 3.49 -8.31
N VAL A 397 1.64 3.10 -8.10
CA VAL A 397 0.47 3.93 -8.41
C VAL A 397 0.39 5.17 -7.51
N ASP A 398 0.75 5.06 -6.23
CA ASP A 398 0.77 6.22 -5.31
C ASP A 398 1.86 7.21 -5.74
N HIS A 399 3.03 6.72 -6.18
CA HIS A 399 4.10 7.56 -6.72
C HIS A 399 3.67 8.30 -8.00
N ARG A 400 3.01 7.62 -8.95
CA ARG A 400 2.50 8.26 -10.17
C ARG A 400 1.39 9.28 -9.87
N THR A 401 0.50 8.98 -8.94
CA THR A 401 -0.54 9.90 -8.49
C THR A 401 0.07 11.16 -7.85
N PHE A 402 1.15 10.98 -7.09
CA PHE A 402 1.92 12.08 -6.50
C PHE A 402 2.58 12.95 -7.58
N GLU A 403 3.27 12.38 -8.57
CA GLU A 403 3.87 13.14 -9.68
C GLU A 403 2.84 13.95 -10.46
N LEU A 404 1.71 13.32 -10.82
CA LEU A 404 0.59 13.99 -11.47
C LEU A 404 0.06 15.16 -10.64
N SER A 405 0.04 15.01 -9.32
CA SER A 405 -0.40 16.06 -8.42
C SER A 405 0.60 17.20 -8.33
N VAL A 406 1.90 16.92 -8.26
CA VAL A 406 2.95 17.95 -8.25
C VAL A 406 2.95 18.73 -9.58
N GLY A 407 2.92 18.02 -10.71
CA GLY A 407 2.83 18.64 -12.04
C GLY A 407 1.55 19.46 -12.21
N GLY A 408 0.40 18.88 -11.85
CA GLY A 408 -0.90 19.53 -11.92
C GLY A 408 -1.00 20.77 -11.02
N ALA A 409 -0.43 20.73 -9.81
CA ALA A 409 -0.38 21.87 -8.91
C ALA A 409 0.45 23.01 -9.50
N ALA A 410 1.64 22.71 -10.04
CA ALA A 410 2.49 23.70 -10.69
C ALA A 410 1.76 24.40 -11.86
N VAL A 411 1.11 23.63 -12.71
CA VAL A 411 0.36 24.16 -13.85
C VAL A 411 -0.88 24.96 -13.41
N SER A 412 -1.54 24.55 -12.31
CA SER A 412 -2.64 25.31 -11.71
C SER A 412 -2.16 26.66 -11.13
N ILE A 413 -0.99 26.70 -10.50
CA ILE A 413 -0.38 27.94 -9.99
C ILE A 413 -0.02 28.88 -11.15
N LEU A 414 0.58 28.37 -12.22
CA LEU A 414 0.89 29.16 -13.41
C LEU A 414 -0.40 29.67 -14.09
N SER A 415 -1.47 28.88 -14.08
CA SER A 415 -2.80 29.29 -14.56
C SER A 415 -3.37 30.43 -13.73
N LEU A 416 -3.23 30.36 -12.40
CA LEU A 416 -3.66 31.43 -11.49
C LEU A 416 -2.88 32.72 -11.74
N ALA A 417 -1.55 32.62 -11.90
CA ALA A 417 -0.69 33.76 -12.23
C ALA A 417 -1.08 34.45 -13.55
N LEU A 418 -1.42 33.67 -14.57
CA LEU A 418 -1.94 34.15 -15.87
C LEU A 418 -3.33 34.80 -15.76
N LEU A 419 -4.19 34.27 -14.89
CA LEU A 419 -5.54 34.78 -14.69
C LEU A 419 -5.52 36.11 -13.93
N LEU A 420 -4.66 36.20 -12.90
CA LEU A 420 -4.46 37.39 -12.06
C LEU A 420 -3.56 38.45 -12.71
N LYS A 421 -2.93 38.14 -13.85
CA LYS A 421 -2.01 39.02 -14.59
C LYS A 421 -0.84 39.50 -13.72
N PHE A 422 -0.14 38.57 -13.05
CA PHE A 422 1.08 38.94 -12.32
C PHE A 422 2.14 39.56 -13.26
N PRO A 423 3.05 40.41 -12.73
CA PRO A 423 4.12 41.01 -13.52
C PRO A 423 4.91 39.95 -14.31
N GLY A 424 4.99 40.10 -15.63
CA GLY A 424 5.64 39.13 -16.52
C GLY A 424 4.77 37.98 -17.04
N PHE A 425 3.52 37.87 -16.59
CA PHE A 425 2.49 36.94 -17.09
C PHE A 425 1.50 37.63 -18.05
N GLY A 426 1.96 38.67 -18.75
CA GLY A 426 1.20 39.48 -19.69
C GLY A 426 1.02 38.85 -21.07
N GLN A 427 0.83 39.68 -22.11
CA GLN A 427 0.93 39.22 -23.50
C GLN A 427 2.41 39.12 -23.91
N ALA A 428 2.79 38.02 -24.56
CA ALA A 428 4.07 37.97 -25.26
C ALA A 428 4.08 39.07 -26.34
N PRO A 429 5.21 39.74 -26.58
CA PRO A 429 5.28 40.81 -27.57
C PRO A 429 4.77 40.30 -28.91
N GLU A 430 3.91 41.11 -29.53
CA GLU A 430 3.39 40.84 -30.87
C GLU A 430 4.60 40.73 -31.79
N ALA A 431 4.80 39.55 -32.39
CA ALA A 431 5.74 39.45 -33.50
C ALA A 431 5.11 40.22 -34.65
N LEU A 432 5.30 41.54 -34.68
CA LEU A 432 5.41 42.27 -35.92
C LEU A 432 6.38 41.43 -36.76
N TYR A 433 5.89 40.93 -37.89
CA TYR A 433 6.64 40.10 -38.82
C TYR A 433 7.74 40.97 -39.44
N ILE A 434 8.78 41.24 -38.65
CA ILE A 434 10.04 41.84 -39.06
C ILE A 434 10.96 40.64 -39.32
N PRO A 435 11.34 40.36 -40.58
CA PRO A 435 12.09 39.16 -40.97
C PRO A 435 13.43 38.96 -40.25
N GLU A 436 13.91 39.97 -39.52
CA GLU A 436 15.23 39.99 -38.87
C GLU A 436 15.22 39.47 -37.42
N LEU A 437 14.06 39.28 -36.80
CA LEU A 437 13.97 38.91 -35.38
C LEU A 437 13.66 37.41 -35.21
N LYS A 438 14.72 36.57 -35.26
CA LYS A 438 14.56 35.12 -35.09
C LYS A 438 14.05 34.76 -33.70
N PRO A 439 13.01 33.90 -33.58
CA PRO A 439 12.56 33.38 -32.30
C PRO A 439 13.69 32.61 -31.60
N ASP A 440 13.88 32.83 -30.30
CA ASP A 440 14.88 32.12 -29.49
C ASP A 440 14.48 30.64 -29.33
N PRO A 441 15.16 29.70 -30.02
CA PRO A 441 14.74 28.30 -30.04
C PRO A 441 14.81 27.66 -28.66
N ALA A 442 15.74 28.12 -27.79
CA ALA A 442 15.91 27.59 -26.45
C ALA A 442 14.75 28.00 -25.53
N VAL A 443 14.32 29.26 -25.58
CA VAL A 443 13.17 29.73 -24.78
C VAL A 443 11.87 29.11 -25.28
N ILE A 444 11.72 28.93 -26.60
CA ILE A 444 10.59 28.20 -27.18
C ILE A 444 10.60 26.72 -26.75
N PHE A 445 11.78 26.11 -26.61
CA PHE A 445 11.99 24.77 -26.05
C PHE A 445 11.77 24.69 -24.52
N CYS A 446 11.82 25.80 -23.79
CA CYS A 446 11.42 25.82 -22.38
C CYS A 446 9.92 26.10 -22.17
N ARG A 447 9.23 26.65 -23.18
CA ARG A 447 7.82 27.11 -23.09
C ARG A 447 6.73 26.01 -23.03
N GLY A 448 6.99 24.83 -23.55
CA GLY A 448 6.06 23.82 -24.06
C GLY A 448 5.44 24.11 -25.45
N ASP A 449 6.05 24.91 -26.32
CA ASP A 449 5.41 25.34 -27.58
C ASP A 449 5.35 24.23 -28.65
N SER A 450 4.18 24.03 -29.26
CA SER A 450 3.96 23.01 -30.31
C SER A 450 4.75 23.26 -31.60
N ARG A 451 5.28 24.47 -31.82
CA ARG A 451 6.14 24.80 -32.96
C ARG A 451 7.52 24.11 -32.94
N ARG A 452 7.86 23.37 -31.89
CA ARG A 452 9.10 22.59 -31.79
C ARG A 452 9.19 21.43 -32.79
N CYS A 453 8.03 20.84 -33.14
CA CYS A 453 7.92 19.70 -34.04
C CYS A 453 6.59 19.76 -34.83
N PRO A 454 6.63 20.04 -36.15
CA PRO A 454 5.44 19.99 -37.00
C PRO A 454 4.85 18.57 -37.16
N SER A 455 5.65 17.51 -36.96
CA SER A 455 5.31 16.11 -37.25
C SER A 455 5.85 15.15 -36.17
N TRP A 456 5.16 15.05 -35.04
CA TRP A 456 5.61 14.26 -33.88
C TRP A 456 5.58 12.73 -34.07
N TYR A 457 4.89 12.21 -35.09
CA TYR A 457 4.80 10.77 -35.38
C TYR A 457 6.06 10.18 -36.04
N GLN A 458 7.02 11.01 -36.46
CA GLN A 458 8.27 10.56 -37.10
C GLN A 458 9.34 10.07 -36.11
N ILE A 459 9.13 10.19 -34.79
CA ILE A 459 10.08 9.68 -33.76
C ILE A 459 10.33 8.17 -33.90
N LEU A 460 9.41 7.42 -34.50
CA LEU A 460 9.53 5.97 -34.65
C LEU A 460 10.15 5.53 -35.99
N TYR A 461 10.28 6.42 -36.98
CA TYR A 461 10.72 6.08 -38.33
C TYR A 461 11.28 7.31 -39.05
N ASP A 462 12.50 7.76 -38.74
CA ASP A 462 13.48 8.19 -39.74
C ASP A 462 14.81 8.60 -39.08
N SER A 463 15.93 8.32 -39.75
CA SER A 463 17.29 8.66 -39.30
C SER A 463 17.77 10.04 -39.74
N ASP A 464 17.03 10.70 -40.64
CA ASP A 464 17.40 12.02 -41.18
C ASP A 464 16.32 13.08 -40.89
N ILE A 465 16.71 14.14 -40.15
CA ILE A 465 15.99 15.42 -39.87
C ILE A 465 15.29 15.55 -38.49
N GLY A 466 15.81 16.50 -37.66
CA GLY A 466 15.09 17.12 -36.53
C GLY A 466 15.80 17.15 -35.16
N SER A 467 17.11 16.92 -35.13
CA SER A 467 17.79 16.11 -34.09
C SER A 467 17.99 16.69 -32.69
N ALA A 468 17.87 18.01 -32.44
CA ALA A 468 18.21 18.57 -31.11
C ALA A 468 17.00 18.73 -30.17
N THR A 469 15.86 19.22 -30.67
CA THR A 469 14.69 19.55 -29.84
C THR A 469 13.89 18.31 -29.40
N SER A 470 13.78 17.29 -30.26
CA SER A 470 13.15 16.02 -29.90
C SER A 470 13.99 15.24 -28.88
N ALA A 471 15.31 15.18 -29.09
CA ALA A 471 16.25 14.57 -28.15
C ALA A 471 16.24 15.32 -26.80
N ALA A 472 16.22 16.65 -26.82
CA ALA A 472 16.11 17.46 -25.60
C ALA A 472 14.76 17.28 -24.90
N THR A 473 13.66 17.14 -25.64
CA THR A 473 12.32 16.87 -25.06
C THR A 473 12.31 15.50 -24.40
N TRP A 474 12.82 14.48 -25.10
CA TRP A 474 12.93 13.13 -24.57
C TRP A 474 13.81 13.09 -23.32
N LEU A 475 14.98 13.73 -23.37
CA LEU A 475 15.88 13.84 -22.23
C LEU A 475 15.20 14.56 -21.05
N ALA A 476 14.44 15.63 -21.31
CA ALA A 476 13.66 16.31 -20.28
C ALA A 476 12.55 15.41 -19.68
N CYS A 477 11.88 14.58 -20.49
CA CYS A 477 10.94 13.57 -19.98
C CYS A 477 11.62 12.55 -19.08
N VAL A 478 12.78 12.03 -19.50
CA VAL A 478 13.57 11.08 -18.71
C VAL A 478 14.06 11.71 -17.41
N LEU A 479 14.60 12.92 -17.47
CA LEU A 479 15.13 13.64 -16.29
C LEU A 479 14.02 14.09 -15.33
N SER A 480 12.81 14.30 -15.82
CA SER A 480 11.67 14.70 -15.00
C SER A 480 10.83 13.52 -14.49
N SER A 481 11.12 12.29 -14.91
CA SER A 481 10.47 11.10 -14.36
C SER A 481 11.14 10.66 -13.05
N THR A 482 10.36 10.17 -12.09
CA THR A 482 10.89 9.55 -10.86
C THR A 482 10.66 8.04 -10.88
N TYR A 483 11.61 7.29 -10.31
CA TYR A 483 11.48 5.85 -10.08
C TYR A 483 11.50 5.61 -8.57
N LYS A 484 10.48 4.91 -8.04
CA LYS A 484 10.27 4.73 -6.58
C LYS A 484 10.28 6.04 -5.77
N GLY A 485 9.93 7.17 -6.39
CA GLY A 485 9.92 8.49 -5.74
C GLY A 485 11.29 9.19 -5.65
N GLU A 486 12.33 8.64 -6.26
CA GLU A 486 13.63 9.29 -6.44
C GLU A 486 13.78 9.81 -7.88
N SER A 487 14.40 10.98 -8.06
CA SER A 487 14.67 11.48 -9.41
C SER A 487 15.77 10.66 -10.08
N ILE A 488 15.50 10.19 -11.30
CA ILE A 488 16.42 9.37 -12.09
C ILE A 488 17.83 9.96 -12.22
N PRO A 489 18.06 11.28 -12.41
CA PRO A 489 19.41 11.83 -12.49
C PRO A 489 20.21 11.76 -11.16
N LEU A 490 19.57 11.78 -9.99
CA LEU A 490 20.29 11.66 -8.71
C LEU A 490 20.77 10.23 -8.46
N HIS A 491 20.02 9.23 -8.91
CA HIS A 491 20.42 7.82 -8.82
C HIS A 491 21.55 7.47 -9.80
N PHE A 492 21.57 8.07 -11.01
CA PHE A 492 22.63 7.87 -12.00
C PHE A 492 23.97 8.49 -11.58
N LEU A 493 23.95 9.59 -10.82
CA LEU A 493 25.16 10.23 -10.30
C LEU A 493 25.82 9.46 -9.15
N TYR A 494 25.05 8.64 -8.41
CA TYR A 494 25.58 7.77 -7.35
C TYR A 494 26.26 6.49 -7.87
N PHE A 495 26.04 6.10 -9.13
CA PHE A 495 26.52 4.84 -9.71
C PHE A 495 27.79 4.95 -10.57
N ASN A 496 28.57 6.03 -10.41
CA ASN A 496 29.87 6.23 -11.11
C ASN A 496 31.08 6.15 -10.16
N ALA A 497 31.03 5.27 -9.18
CA ALA A 497 32.24 4.66 -8.61
C ALA A 497 32.10 3.14 -8.78
N ASP A 498 33.10 2.55 -9.44
CA ASP A 498 33.30 1.11 -9.70
C ASP A 498 32.68 0.50 -11.00
N ILE A 499 33.49 0.58 -12.07
CA ILE A 499 33.92 -0.47 -13.03
C ILE A 499 32.84 -1.41 -13.66
N LEU A 500 32.64 -1.29 -14.98
CA LEU A 500 32.00 -2.23 -15.95
C LEU A 500 32.89 -3.48 -16.27
N PRO A 501 32.46 -4.61 -16.93
CA PRO A 501 31.17 -5.05 -17.55
C PRO A 501 30.85 -6.58 -17.29
N PRO A 502 30.13 -7.40 -18.09
CA PRO A 502 29.13 -7.20 -19.17
C PRO A 502 27.81 -8.01 -18.98
N ARG A 503 26.64 -7.40 -19.22
CA ARG A 503 25.58 -7.91 -20.13
C ARG A 503 24.44 -6.90 -20.18
N CYS A 504 24.18 -6.49 -21.41
CA CYS A 504 23.19 -5.52 -21.81
C CYS A 504 21.76 -6.01 -21.49
N SER A 505 20.99 -5.25 -20.70
CA SER A 505 19.53 -5.46 -20.58
C SER A 505 18.71 -4.20 -20.26
N ILE A 506 19.33 -3.01 -20.21
CA ILE A 506 18.65 -1.76 -19.82
C ILE A 506 17.60 -1.29 -20.85
N LEU A 507 17.65 -1.77 -22.10
CA LEU A 507 16.68 -1.40 -23.14
C LEU A 507 15.33 -2.15 -23.09
N ARG A 508 15.16 -3.21 -22.28
CA ARG A 508 13.85 -3.91 -22.18
C ARG A 508 12.89 -3.33 -21.13
N GLY A 509 13.39 -2.60 -20.14
CA GLY A 509 12.53 -2.02 -19.08
C GLY A 509 11.77 -0.75 -19.51
N ILE A 510 12.33 0.02 -20.43
CA ILE A 510 11.79 1.34 -20.83
C ILE A 510 10.64 1.20 -21.83
N LEU A 511 10.60 0.12 -22.61
CA LEU A 511 9.50 -0.21 -23.52
C LEU A 511 8.28 -0.83 -22.79
N HIS A 512 8.46 -1.37 -21.59
CA HIS A 512 7.38 -2.04 -20.86
C HIS A 512 6.43 -1.09 -20.11
N THR A 513 6.86 0.14 -19.80
CA THR A 513 6.01 1.13 -19.13
C THR A 513 5.03 1.85 -20.07
N THR A 514 5.13 1.65 -21.38
CA THR A 514 4.22 2.24 -22.38
C THR A 514 3.25 1.25 -23.02
N ALA A 515 3.32 -0.04 -22.68
CA ALA A 515 2.40 -1.06 -23.19
C ALA A 515 1.74 -1.84 -22.05
N CYS A 516 0.70 -1.26 -21.45
CA CYS A 516 -0.25 -2.03 -20.63
C CYS A 516 -1.66 -1.43 -20.70
N ILE A 517 -2.25 -1.48 -21.90
CA ILE A 517 -3.69 -1.68 -22.10
C ILE A 517 -3.81 -2.78 -23.16
N GLN A 518 -3.70 -4.04 -22.73
CA GLN A 518 -4.18 -5.18 -23.52
C GLN A 518 -5.54 -5.60 -22.95
N TRP A 519 -6.59 -5.47 -23.76
CA TRP A 519 -7.88 -6.12 -23.52
C TRP A 519 -7.79 -7.61 -23.92
N PRO A 520 -8.54 -8.52 -23.27
CA PRO A 520 -8.31 -9.96 -23.41
C PRO A 520 -9.02 -10.57 -24.63
N ARG A 521 -8.37 -11.60 -25.20
CA ARG A 521 -8.87 -12.87 -25.81
C ARG A 521 -7.67 -13.48 -26.56
N LEU A 522 -7.22 -14.72 -26.39
CA LEU A 522 -7.76 -15.98 -25.83
C LEU A 522 -6.68 -16.63 -24.96
#